data_AF-A0A9W4DR40-F1
#
_entry.id   AF-A0A9W4DR40-F1
#
_cell.length_a   1.000
_cell.length_b   1.000
_cell.length_c   1.000
_cell.angle_alpha   90.00
_cell.angle_beta   90.00
_cell.angle_gamma   90.00
#
_symmetry.space_group_name_H-M   'P 1'
#
loop_
_entity.id
_entity.type
_entity.pdbx_description
1 polymer ?
#
loop_
_entity_poly.entity_id
_entity_poly.type
_entity_poly.pdbx_seq_one_letter_code
_entity_poly.pdbx_strand_id
1 'polypeptide(L)'
;MGRRPGSRVTVRAIAAEAGVSVATVSRVINGRDAVAPATQEMVRQAARRLGDGALGAREQEPAAQPVFVYCPYRLTDYFGPIVTSVVEALALHGRGAMVQAGRSAQEQSPSLLDLPRRSGIAGAVLVLPPDSGEDLEALHARQYPLVVIDPRVELPEDVASVSAAHAAGARRITGHLTSLGHRRIGFVGGPREWQVTRNRLAGHASALSEVGILVDPALVRHVEEPTAEMGYRAALSLLEGVPAPTAIVAFNDKTAAGALRAARERNLRVPQDVSVTGFDDSELGQCTLPMLTTARQPLEEMGRMAVSLLMRLLAGHAIDTLHVELATPLVLRDSTAPAR
;
A
#
# COMPACT_ATOMS: atom_id res chain seq x y z
N MET A 1 35.55 -42.09 -12.88
CA MET A 1 34.19 -42.64 -12.69
C MET A 1 33.33 -41.54 -12.07
N GLY A 2 32.55 -40.82 -12.88
CA GLY A 2 31.81 -39.62 -12.46
C GLY A 2 30.48 -39.96 -11.79
N ARG A 3 30.15 -39.29 -10.67
CA ARG A 3 28.82 -39.37 -10.02
C ARG A 3 27.82 -38.50 -10.77
N ARG A 4 26.63 -39.05 -10.99
CA ARG A 4 25.45 -38.36 -11.56
C ARG A 4 24.95 -37.26 -10.61
N PRO A 5 24.49 -36.10 -11.12
CA PRO A 5 23.82 -35.09 -10.31
C PRO A 5 22.42 -35.59 -9.96
N GLY A 6 22.11 -35.72 -8.66
CA GLY A 6 20.77 -36.05 -8.18
C GLY A 6 20.63 -37.09 -7.07
N SER A 7 21.70 -37.71 -6.56
CA SER A 7 21.55 -38.64 -5.43
C SER A 7 21.39 -37.87 -4.11
N ARG A 8 20.15 -37.75 -3.63
CA ARG A 8 19.83 -37.21 -2.29
C ARG A 8 20.68 -37.93 -1.24
N VAL A 9 21.45 -37.17 -0.45
CA VAL A 9 22.30 -37.74 0.61
C VAL A 9 21.41 -38.45 1.62
N THR A 10 21.69 -39.73 1.89
CA THR A 10 20.87 -40.54 2.80
C THR A 10 21.52 -40.65 4.18
N VAL A 11 20.72 -40.86 5.22
CA VAL A 11 21.20 -41.11 6.60
C VAL A 11 22.20 -42.29 6.64
N ARG A 12 22.02 -43.27 5.76
CA ARG A 12 22.93 -44.42 5.61
C ARG A 12 24.29 -44.02 5.03
N ALA A 13 24.32 -43.06 4.10
CA ALA A 13 25.58 -42.52 3.57
C ALA A 13 26.34 -41.72 4.65
N ILE A 14 25.62 -40.93 5.44
CA ILE A 14 26.22 -40.20 6.58
C ILE A 14 26.77 -41.17 7.63
N ALA A 15 26.04 -42.24 7.95
CA ALA A 15 26.47 -43.26 8.91
C ALA A 15 27.76 -43.96 8.47
N ALA A 16 27.85 -44.31 7.18
CA ALA A 16 29.04 -44.91 6.60
C ALA A 16 30.25 -43.96 6.62
N GLU A 17 30.05 -42.68 6.29
CA GLU A 17 31.10 -41.66 6.29
C GLU A 17 31.57 -41.28 7.71
N ALA A 18 30.64 -41.22 8.66
CA ALA A 18 30.94 -40.90 10.07
C ALA A 18 31.44 -42.12 10.86
N GLY A 19 31.41 -43.33 10.29
CA GLY A 19 31.82 -44.55 11.00
C GLY A 19 30.93 -44.92 12.19
N VAL A 20 29.64 -44.52 12.17
CA VAL A 20 28.69 -44.78 13.27
C VAL A 20 27.45 -45.51 12.77
N SER A 21 26.62 -46.01 13.68
CA SER A 21 25.36 -46.66 13.30
C SER A 21 24.35 -45.66 12.72
N VAL A 22 23.46 -46.13 11.85
CA VAL A 22 22.32 -45.35 11.33
C VAL A 22 21.44 -44.83 12.48
N ALA A 23 21.28 -45.62 13.54
CA ALA A 23 20.56 -45.21 14.75
C ALA A 23 21.27 -44.04 15.48
N THR A 24 22.60 -44.03 15.50
CA THR A 24 23.40 -42.92 16.06
C THR A 24 23.22 -41.65 15.24
N VAL A 25 23.28 -41.72 13.91
CA VAL A 25 23.00 -40.57 13.03
C VAL A 25 21.57 -40.07 13.23
N SER A 26 20.58 -40.97 13.32
CA SER A 26 19.18 -40.62 13.59
C SER A 26 19.01 -39.90 14.94
N ARG A 27 19.72 -40.33 15.99
CA ARG A 27 19.71 -39.65 17.30
C ARG A 27 20.33 -38.25 17.24
N VAL A 28 21.45 -38.11 16.53
CA VAL A 28 22.11 -36.80 16.32
C VAL A 28 21.23 -35.85 15.51
N ILE A 29 20.54 -36.34 14.48
CA ILE A 29 19.63 -35.54 13.64
C ILE A 29 18.37 -35.13 14.41
N ASN A 30 17.76 -36.05 15.14
CA ASN A 30 16.47 -35.84 15.81
C ASN A 30 16.59 -35.21 17.22
N GLY A 31 17.80 -34.83 17.65
CA GLY A 31 18.01 -34.12 18.92
C GLY A 31 17.54 -34.87 20.18
N ARG A 32 17.48 -36.22 20.14
CA ARG A 32 17.09 -37.05 21.30
C ARG A 32 18.34 -37.45 22.10
N ASP A 33 18.23 -37.46 23.42
CA ASP A 33 19.33 -37.54 24.39
C ASP A 33 20.43 -38.61 24.19
N ALA A 34 21.59 -38.29 24.78
CA ALA A 34 22.78 -39.11 25.06
C ALA A 34 23.69 -39.52 23.87
N VAL A 35 23.99 -38.59 22.95
CA VAL A 35 25.14 -38.74 22.04
C VAL A 35 26.25 -37.78 22.46
N ALA A 36 27.45 -38.33 22.72
CA ALA A 36 28.61 -37.54 23.13
C ALA A 36 28.90 -36.40 22.14
N PRO A 37 29.29 -35.19 22.60
CA PRO A 37 29.53 -34.04 21.74
C PRO A 37 30.51 -34.32 20.59
N ALA A 38 31.54 -35.13 20.84
CA ALA A 38 32.51 -35.55 19.82
C ALA A 38 31.86 -36.35 18.69
N THR A 39 30.92 -37.24 19.01
CA THR A 39 30.19 -38.04 18.01
C THR A 39 29.18 -37.19 17.23
N GLN A 40 28.56 -36.20 17.88
CA GLN A 40 27.69 -35.25 17.18
C GLN A 40 28.47 -34.44 16.12
N GLU A 41 29.65 -33.95 16.49
CA GLU A 41 30.48 -33.17 15.58
C GLU A 41 31.00 -34.00 14.40
N MET A 42 31.38 -35.26 14.66
CA MET A 42 31.78 -36.21 13.63
C MET A 42 30.67 -36.45 12.58
N VAL A 43 29.43 -36.65 13.03
CA VAL A 43 28.26 -36.81 12.16
C VAL A 43 27.97 -35.52 11.36
N ARG A 44 28.10 -34.34 11.99
CA ARG A 44 27.94 -33.04 11.31
C ARG A 44 28.99 -32.82 10.22
N GLN A 45 30.24 -33.17 10.48
CA GLN A 45 31.32 -33.08 9.49
C GLN A 45 31.16 -34.06 8.33
N ALA A 46 30.73 -35.29 8.61
CA ALA A 46 30.44 -36.29 7.58
C ALA A 46 29.32 -35.82 6.63
N ALA A 47 28.25 -35.24 7.17
CA ALA A 47 27.18 -34.71 6.33
C ALA A 47 27.60 -33.50 5.48
N ARG A 48 28.39 -32.56 6.05
CA ARG A 48 28.95 -31.42 5.29
C ARG A 48 29.82 -31.91 4.12
N ARG A 49 30.63 -32.94 4.33
CA ARG A 49 31.45 -33.56 3.27
C ARG A 49 30.63 -34.21 2.15
N LEU A 50 29.46 -34.74 2.48
CA LEU A 50 28.58 -35.41 1.52
C LEU A 50 27.63 -34.46 0.77
N GLY A 51 27.54 -33.20 1.20
CA GLY A 51 26.69 -32.15 0.63
C GLY A 51 25.56 -31.75 1.59
N ASP A 52 25.38 -30.43 1.78
CA ASP A 52 24.58 -29.75 2.81
C ASP A 52 23.07 -30.10 2.90
N GLY A 53 22.58 -31.06 2.12
CA GLY A 53 21.15 -31.38 2.02
C GLY A 53 20.60 -32.41 3.01
N ALA A 54 21.41 -33.05 3.85
CA ALA A 54 20.94 -34.16 4.71
C ALA A 54 20.86 -33.85 6.22
N LEU A 55 21.41 -32.72 6.68
CA LEU A 55 21.23 -32.23 8.05
C LEU A 55 20.40 -30.96 8.02
N GLY A 56 19.10 -31.09 7.76
CA GLY A 56 18.24 -29.93 7.65
C GLY A 56 16.76 -30.19 7.40
N ALA A 57 16.30 -31.44 7.50
CA ALA A 57 14.88 -31.66 7.75
C ALA A 57 14.69 -31.64 9.27
N ARG A 58 14.78 -30.43 9.86
CA ARG A 58 13.85 -30.12 10.97
C ARG A 58 12.48 -30.57 10.45
N GLU A 59 11.65 -31.18 11.28
CA GLU A 59 10.22 -31.01 11.09
C GLU A 59 10.01 -29.49 11.04
N GLN A 60 10.03 -28.93 9.83
CA GLN A 60 9.70 -27.55 9.60
C GLN A 60 8.25 -27.52 10.05
N GLU A 61 7.97 -26.74 11.10
CA GLU A 61 6.60 -26.27 11.30
C GLU A 61 6.07 -25.89 9.91
N PRO A 62 4.90 -26.41 9.52
CA PRO A 62 4.39 -26.19 8.18
C PRO A 62 4.46 -24.69 7.91
N ALA A 63 5.16 -24.32 6.83
CA ALA A 63 5.41 -22.92 6.50
C ALA A 63 4.08 -22.16 6.58
N ALA A 64 4.07 -21.06 7.33
CA ALA A 64 2.85 -20.30 7.55
C ALA A 64 2.24 -19.94 6.19
N GLN A 65 0.95 -20.24 6.03
CA GLN A 65 0.26 -20.02 4.77
C GLN A 65 0.45 -18.55 4.32
N PRO A 66 0.74 -18.32 3.02
CA PRO A 66 0.92 -16.98 2.48
C PRO A 66 -0.36 -16.14 2.60
N VAL A 67 -0.17 -14.83 2.53
CA VAL A 67 -1.25 -13.85 2.45
C VAL A 67 -1.42 -13.40 1.00
N PHE A 68 -2.66 -13.29 0.54
CA PHE A 68 -2.97 -12.71 -0.76
C PHE A 68 -2.88 -11.19 -0.70
N VAL A 69 -2.15 -10.57 -1.62
CA VAL A 69 -2.04 -9.11 -1.71
C VAL A 69 -2.60 -8.70 -3.06
N TYR A 70 -3.74 -8.02 -3.05
CA TYR A 70 -4.43 -7.56 -4.25
C TYR A 70 -4.25 -6.06 -4.42
N CYS A 71 -3.69 -5.65 -5.55
CA CYS A 71 -3.51 -4.25 -5.90
C CYS A 71 -3.66 -4.07 -7.42
N PRO A 72 -4.89 -3.89 -7.94
CA PRO A 72 -5.17 -3.88 -9.38
C PRO A 72 -4.71 -2.61 -10.12
N TYR A 73 -3.55 -2.09 -9.73
CA TYR A 73 -2.93 -0.89 -10.26
C TYR A 73 -1.45 -1.12 -10.48
N ARG A 74 -0.84 -0.26 -11.30
CA ARG A 74 0.61 -0.27 -11.49
C ARG A 74 1.30 0.16 -10.19
N LEU A 75 2.24 -0.66 -9.74
CA LEU A 75 3.07 -0.42 -8.56
C LEU A 75 4.07 0.71 -8.82
N THR A 76 3.54 1.94 -8.80
CA THR A 76 4.27 3.20 -9.00
C THR A 76 4.40 3.93 -7.66
N ASP A 77 4.63 5.23 -7.68
CA ASP A 77 4.77 6.15 -6.54
C ASP A 77 3.79 5.94 -5.37
N TYR A 78 2.49 5.72 -5.60
CA TYR A 78 1.53 5.48 -4.51
C TYR A 78 1.47 4.00 -4.09
N PHE A 79 1.29 3.08 -5.04
CA PHE A 79 1.02 1.67 -4.75
C PHE A 79 2.27 0.85 -4.41
N GLY A 80 3.43 1.23 -4.96
CA GLY A 80 4.71 0.55 -4.75
C GLY A 80 5.11 0.52 -3.28
N PRO A 81 5.21 1.67 -2.59
CA PRO A 81 5.57 1.72 -1.16
C PRO A 81 4.61 0.92 -0.27
N ILE A 82 3.29 0.97 -0.56
CA ILE A 82 2.29 0.18 0.17
C ILE A 82 2.54 -1.32 0.01
N VAL A 83 2.64 -1.80 -1.24
CA VAL A 83 2.80 -3.24 -1.49
C VAL A 83 4.14 -3.75 -0.99
N THR A 84 5.22 -2.99 -1.17
CA THR A 84 6.55 -3.34 -0.64
C THR A 84 6.50 -3.47 0.88
N SER A 85 5.95 -2.49 1.60
CA SER A 85 5.86 -2.54 3.06
C SER A 85 4.97 -3.66 3.58
N VAL A 86 3.89 -4.02 2.88
CA VAL A 86 3.09 -5.22 3.18
C VAL A 86 3.93 -6.49 3.05
N VAL A 87 4.65 -6.66 1.94
CA VAL A 87 5.48 -7.85 1.69
C VAL A 87 6.59 -7.98 2.73
N GLU A 88 7.28 -6.88 3.04
CA GLU A 88 8.33 -6.85 4.07
C GLU A 88 7.77 -7.16 5.46
N ALA A 89 6.63 -6.57 5.84
CA ALA A 89 6.02 -6.84 7.14
C ALA A 89 5.52 -8.29 7.26
N LEU A 90 4.99 -8.89 6.21
CA LEU A 90 4.61 -10.31 6.19
C LEU A 90 5.82 -11.23 6.40
N ALA A 91 6.96 -10.89 5.79
CA ALA A 91 8.20 -11.66 5.94
C ALA A 91 8.69 -11.66 7.40
N LEU A 92 8.52 -10.56 8.14
CA LEU A 92 8.83 -10.49 9.59
C LEU A 92 7.96 -11.43 10.42
N HIS A 93 6.77 -11.79 9.94
CA HIS A 93 5.87 -12.76 10.56
C HIS A 93 6.04 -14.18 9.99
N GLY A 94 7.10 -14.44 9.21
CA GLY A 94 7.37 -15.76 8.62
C GLY A 94 6.36 -16.18 7.55
N ARG A 95 5.61 -15.24 6.96
CA ARG A 95 4.60 -15.50 5.93
C ARG A 95 5.06 -14.97 4.58
N GLY A 96 4.81 -15.75 3.53
CA GLY A 96 4.96 -15.28 2.15
C GLY A 96 3.81 -14.38 1.70
N ALA A 97 4.01 -13.66 0.60
CA ALA A 97 2.97 -12.87 -0.07
C ALA A 97 2.70 -13.43 -1.47
N MET A 98 1.42 -13.62 -1.81
CA MET A 98 0.97 -13.89 -3.17
C MET A 98 0.42 -12.59 -3.76
N VAL A 99 1.25 -11.85 -4.48
CA VAL A 99 0.90 -10.53 -5.02
C VAL A 99 0.24 -10.66 -6.39
N GLN A 100 -0.96 -10.10 -6.52
CA GLN A 100 -1.63 -9.90 -7.80
C GLN A 100 -1.79 -8.39 -8.02
N ALA A 101 -1.08 -7.85 -9.01
CA ALA A 101 -1.04 -6.42 -9.27
C ALA A 101 -1.06 -6.03 -10.75
N GLY A 102 -1.34 -4.76 -11.02
CA GLY A 102 -1.34 -4.18 -12.37
C GLY A 102 -2.65 -4.35 -13.13
N ARG A 103 -2.64 -3.96 -14.41
CA ARG A 103 -3.84 -3.97 -15.28
C ARG A 103 -4.38 -5.37 -15.55
N SER A 104 -3.50 -6.37 -15.63
CA SER A 104 -3.91 -7.77 -15.76
C SER A 104 -4.72 -8.25 -14.55
N ALA A 105 -4.48 -7.68 -13.36
CA ALA A 105 -5.27 -7.97 -12.18
C ALA A 105 -6.68 -7.36 -12.23
N GLN A 106 -6.88 -6.27 -12.98
CA GLN A 106 -8.19 -5.67 -13.21
C GLN A 106 -9.03 -6.47 -14.21
N GLU A 107 -8.40 -7.03 -15.25
CA GLU A 107 -9.05 -7.86 -16.27
C GLU A 107 -9.30 -9.30 -15.80
N GLN A 108 -8.43 -9.83 -14.94
CA GLN A 108 -8.54 -11.15 -14.33
C GLN A 108 -8.98 -11.06 -12.87
N SER A 109 -9.74 -10.02 -12.52
CA SER A 109 -10.15 -9.76 -11.13
C SER A 109 -10.74 -11.05 -10.58
N PRO A 110 -10.04 -11.74 -9.66
CA PRO A 110 -10.60 -12.92 -9.07
C PRO A 110 -11.81 -12.44 -8.30
N SER A 111 -12.95 -13.13 -8.41
CA SER A 111 -14.06 -12.81 -7.53
C SER A 111 -13.49 -12.89 -6.11
N LEU A 112 -13.55 -11.78 -5.36
CA LEU A 112 -13.07 -11.75 -3.99
C LEU A 112 -13.68 -12.91 -3.19
N LEU A 113 -14.92 -13.29 -3.53
CA LEU A 113 -15.67 -14.42 -2.99
C LEU A 113 -15.02 -15.80 -3.21
N ASP A 114 -14.07 -15.93 -4.14
CA ASP A 114 -13.31 -17.14 -4.38
C ASP A 114 -12.05 -17.25 -3.50
N LEU A 115 -11.61 -16.16 -2.84
CA LEU A 115 -10.44 -16.20 -1.95
C LEU A 115 -10.55 -17.27 -0.86
N PRO A 116 -11.70 -17.47 -0.19
CA PRO A 116 -11.84 -18.55 0.79
C PRO A 116 -11.77 -19.95 0.19
N ARG A 117 -11.98 -20.09 -1.13
CA ARG A 117 -11.88 -21.37 -1.86
C ARG A 117 -10.44 -21.70 -2.28
N ARG A 118 -9.54 -20.71 -2.26
CA ARG A 118 -8.13 -20.91 -2.60
C ARG A 118 -7.42 -21.59 -1.45
N SER A 119 -7.11 -22.88 -1.63
CA SER A 119 -6.34 -23.63 -0.65
C SER A 119 -4.96 -23.00 -0.43
N GLY A 120 -4.55 -22.91 0.84
CA GLY A 120 -3.21 -22.44 1.21
C GLY A 120 -3.05 -20.93 1.34
N ILE A 121 -4.13 -20.13 1.34
CA ILE A 121 -4.06 -18.68 1.62
C ILE A 121 -4.65 -18.40 3.00
N ALA A 122 -3.88 -17.74 3.87
CA ALA A 122 -4.29 -17.45 5.24
C ALA A 122 -5.34 -16.33 5.34
N GLY A 123 -5.22 -15.32 4.47
CA GLY A 123 -6.03 -14.11 4.48
C GLY A 123 -5.61 -13.17 3.35
N ALA A 124 -6.16 -11.96 3.33
CA ALA A 124 -5.91 -11.00 2.26
C ALA A 124 -5.63 -9.56 2.75
N VAL A 125 -4.78 -8.85 2.00
CA VAL A 125 -4.66 -7.39 2.03
C VAL A 125 -5.13 -6.87 0.67
N LEU A 126 -6.16 -6.02 0.68
CA LEU A 126 -6.78 -5.48 -0.54
C LEU A 126 -6.46 -3.98 -0.61
N VAL A 127 -5.71 -3.54 -1.63
CA VAL A 127 -5.30 -2.15 -1.81
C VAL A 127 -6.21 -1.47 -2.81
N LEU A 128 -7.01 -0.51 -2.35
CA LEU A 128 -7.98 0.26 -3.13
C LEU A 128 -8.82 -0.65 -4.05
N PRO A 129 -9.49 -1.70 -3.53
CA PRO A 129 -10.21 -2.66 -4.37
C PRO A 129 -11.33 -1.97 -5.18
N PRO A 130 -11.51 -2.33 -6.46
CA PRO A 130 -12.63 -1.87 -7.29
C PRO A 130 -13.96 -2.53 -6.93
N ASP A 131 -13.91 -3.62 -6.18
CA ASP A 131 -15.04 -4.46 -5.78
C ASP A 131 -16.06 -3.69 -4.93
N SER A 132 -17.31 -4.16 -4.96
CA SER A 132 -18.41 -3.52 -4.24
C SER A 132 -18.30 -3.74 -2.73
N GLY A 133 -19.02 -2.93 -1.95
CA GLY A 133 -19.17 -3.16 -0.51
C GLY A 133 -19.78 -4.54 -0.22
N GLU A 134 -20.71 -5.00 -1.08
CA GLU A 134 -21.38 -6.30 -0.96
C GLU A 134 -20.41 -7.49 -1.04
N ASP A 135 -19.40 -7.44 -1.92
CA ASP A 135 -18.40 -8.50 -2.02
C ASP A 135 -17.50 -8.57 -0.76
N LEU A 136 -17.20 -7.40 -0.17
CA LEU A 136 -16.43 -7.28 1.07
C LEU A 136 -17.26 -7.74 2.29
N GLU A 137 -18.55 -7.39 2.33
CA GLU A 137 -19.52 -7.91 3.32
C GLU A 137 -19.63 -9.42 3.25
N ALA A 138 -19.74 -9.99 2.06
CA ALA A 138 -19.85 -11.43 1.87
C ALA A 138 -18.58 -12.17 2.30
N LEU A 139 -17.40 -11.56 2.16
CA LEU A 139 -16.16 -12.09 2.72
C LEU A 139 -16.12 -12.00 4.25
N HIS A 140 -16.57 -10.88 4.81
CA HIS A 140 -16.69 -10.71 6.25
C HIS A 140 -17.64 -11.75 6.87
N ALA A 141 -18.83 -11.94 6.27
CA ALA A 141 -19.83 -12.91 6.72
C ALA A 141 -19.29 -14.36 6.76
N ARG A 142 -18.25 -14.64 5.98
CA ARG A 142 -17.55 -15.94 5.95
C ARG A 142 -16.36 -16.01 6.91
N GLN A 143 -16.19 -14.99 7.75
CA GLN A 143 -15.11 -14.81 8.72
C GLN A 143 -13.71 -14.93 8.07
N TYR A 144 -13.59 -14.50 6.81
CA TYR A 144 -12.31 -14.56 6.10
C TYR A 144 -11.41 -13.39 6.55
N PRO A 145 -10.20 -13.64 7.08
CA PRO A 145 -9.31 -12.59 7.57
C PRO A 145 -8.85 -11.69 6.42
N LEU A 146 -9.30 -10.43 6.43
CA LEU A 146 -8.92 -9.45 5.43
C LEU A 146 -8.75 -8.06 6.01
N VAL A 147 -7.88 -7.27 5.38
CA VAL A 147 -7.70 -5.85 5.67
C VAL A 147 -7.71 -5.07 4.36
N VAL A 148 -8.48 -3.98 4.31
CA VAL A 148 -8.57 -3.09 3.15
C VAL A 148 -7.72 -1.84 3.36
N ILE A 149 -6.89 -1.47 2.40
CA ILE A 149 -6.14 -0.22 2.41
C ILE A 149 -6.82 0.78 1.48
N ASP A 150 -7.16 1.96 1.99
CA ASP A 150 -7.86 3.04 1.27
C ASP A 150 -9.04 2.52 0.43
N PRO A 151 -10.19 2.16 1.04
CA PRO A 151 -11.31 1.61 0.29
C PRO A 151 -11.91 2.64 -0.69
N ARG A 152 -12.40 2.16 -1.85
CA ARG A 152 -13.13 3.01 -2.79
C ARG A 152 -14.53 3.35 -2.32
N VAL A 153 -15.17 2.45 -1.58
CA VAL A 153 -16.53 2.61 -1.07
C VAL A 153 -16.51 2.66 0.46
N GLU A 154 -17.61 3.09 1.06
CA GLU A 154 -17.77 2.95 2.50
C GLU A 154 -17.78 1.45 2.85
N LEU A 155 -17.02 1.10 3.89
CA LEU A 155 -16.92 -0.28 4.34
C LEU A 155 -17.89 -0.50 5.50
N PRO A 156 -18.39 -1.74 5.64
CA PRO A 156 -19.03 -2.17 6.88
C PRO A 156 -18.14 -1.90 8.09
N GLU A 157 -18.78 -1.64 9.24
CA GLU A 157 -18.08 -1.37 10.51
C GLU A 157 -17.17 -2.53 10.94
N ASP A 158 -17.52 -3.75 10.55
CA ASP A 158 -16.86 -5.00 10.94
C ASP A 158 -15.69 -5.40 10.00
N VAL A 159 -15.46 -4.66 8.91
CA VAL A 159 -14.33 -4.87 7.99
C VAL A 159 -13.14 -4.00 8.38
N ALA A 160 -12.02 -4.65 8.70
CA ALA A 160 -10.78 -3.94 9.05
C ALA A 160 -10.22 -3.15 7.86
N SER A 161 -9.84 -1.90 8.10
CA SER A 161 -9.26 -1.02 7.10
C SER A 161 -8.20 -0.08 7.65
N VAL A 162 -7.29 0.32 6.76
CA VAL A 162 -6.26 1.32 7.02
C VAL A 162 -6.31 2.37 5.93
N SER A 163 -6.42 3.63 6.29
CA SER A 163 -6.44 4.75 5.35
C SER A 163 -5.51 5.86 5.79
N ALA A 164 -5.11 6.73 4.87
CA ALA A 164 -4.62 8.04 5.28
C ALA A 164 -5.79 8.93 5.75
N ALA A 165 -5.52 9.91 6.62
CA ALA A 165 -6.51 10.87 7.09
C ALA A 165 -6.84 11.91 5.99
N HIS A 166 -7.51 11.46 4.92
CA HIS A 166 -7.73 12.20 3.67
C HIS A 166 -8.44 13.54 3.88
N ALA A 167 -9.49 13.56 4.71
CA ALA A 167 -10.23 14.78 5.02
C ALA A 167 -9.37 15.78 5.80
N ALA A 168 -8.64 15.32 6.83
CA ALA A 168 -7.75 16.16 7.61
C ALA A 168 -6.59 16.72 6.75
N GLY A 169 -6.00 15.90 5.88
CA GLY A 169 -4.95 16.32 4.94
C GLY A 169 -5.44 17.39 3.97
N ALA A 170 -6.61 17.19 3.34
CA ALA A 170 -7.18 18.16 2.41
C ALA A 170 -7.61 19.46 3.08
N ARG A 171 -8.11 19.38 4.32
CA ARG A 171 -8.41 20.56 5.15
C ARG A 171 -7.14 21.36 5.43
N ARG A 172 -6.02 20.71 5.77
CA ARG A 172 -4.73 21.38 6.00
C ARG A 172 -4.20 22.06 4.74
N ILE A 173 -4.27 21.40 3.58
CA ILE A 173 -3.87 22.00 2.29
C ILE A 173 -4.71 23.23 1.98
N THR A 174 -6.03 23.11 2.05
CA THR A 174 -6.92 24.22 1.68
C THR A 174 -6.82 25.34 2.71
N GLY A 175 -6.68 25.02 4.00
CA GLY A 175 -6.46 26.00 5.07
C GLY A 175 -5.16 26.79 4.90
N HIS A 176 -4.10 26.15 4.38
CA HIS A 176 -2.87 26.84 4.00
C HIS A 176 -3.11 27.84 2.85
N LEU A 177 -3.87 27.46 1.83
CA LEU A 177 -4.18 28.37 0.72
C LEU A 177 -5.06 29.55 1.19
N THR A 178 -6.05 29.31 2.06
CA THR A 178 -6.90 30.39 2.57
C THR A 178 -6.16 31.30 3.54
N SER A 179 -5.16 30.81 4.29
CA SER A 179 -4.29 31.63 5.14
C SER A 179 -3.34 32.52 4.33
N LEU A 180 -2.98 32.09 3.10
CA LEU A 180 -2.29 32.90 2.10
C LEU A 180 -3.19 33.92 1.38
N GLY A 181 -4.48 33.99 1.75
CA GLY A 181 -5.44 34.95 1.18
C GLY A 181 -6.21 34.45 -0.04
N HIS A 182 -6.01 33.20 -0.48
CA HIS A 182 -6.77 32.66 -1.61
C HIS A 182 -8.25 32.50 -1.23
N ARG A 183 -9.14 33.02 -2.09
CA ARG A 183 -10.61 32.92 -1.91
C ARG A 183 -11.29 32.12 -3.01
N ARG A 184 -10.75 32.14 -4.24
CA ARG A 184 -11.25 31.37 -5.38
C ARG A 184 -10.28 30.23 -5.68
N ILE A 185 -10.54 29.06 -5.10
CA ILE A 185 -9.66 27.89 -5.16
C ILE A 185 -10.33 26.80 -6.01
N GLY A 186 -9.66 26.38 -7.08
CA GLY A 186 -10.07 25.23 -7.88
C GLY A 186 -9.75 23.92 -7.17
N PHE A 187 -10.61 22.92 -7.32
CA PHE A 187 -10.40 21.57 -6.81
C PHE A 187 -10.44 20.58 -7.96
N VAL A 188 -9.34 19.87 -8.19
CA VAL A 188 -9.28 18.73 -9.11
C VAL A 188 -9.40 17.46 -8.27
N GLY A 189 -10.60 16.90 -8.18
CA GLY A 189 -10.88 15.63 -7.52
C GLY A 189 -10.57 14.43 -8.40
N GLY A 190 -10.35 13.29 -7.76
CA GLY A 190 -10.30 11.98 -8.43
C GLY A 190 -11.69 11.49 -8.81
N PRO A 191 -11.82 10.18 -9.07
CA PRO A 191 -13.10 9.56 -9.43
C PRO A 191 -14.15 9.80 -8.34
N ARG A 192 -15.37 10.16 -8.74
CA ARG A 192 -16.43 10.64 -7.83
C ARG A 192 -16.88 9.57 -6.84
N GLU A 193 -16.85 8.33 -7.29
CA GLU A 193 -17.26 7.16 -6.55
C GLU A 193 -16.26 6.76 -5.46
N TRP A 194 -15.02 7.26 -5.49
CA TRP A 194 -14.01 6.93 -4.48
C TRP A 194 -14.25 7.69 -3.17
N GLN A 195 -14.22 6.97 -2.05
CA GLN A 195 -14.30 7.51 -0.70
C GLN A 195 -13.18 8.54 -0.46
N VAL A 196 -11.97 8.25 -0.95
CA VAL A 196 -10.83 9.18 -0.90
C VAL A 196 -11.18 10.53 -1.53
N THR A 197 -11.83 10.54 -2.69
CA THR A 197 -12.28 11.77 -3.36
C THR A 197 -13.30 12.53 -2.52
N ARG A 198 -14.30 11.83 -1.97
CA ARG A 198 -15.31 12.45 -1.09
C ARG A 198 -14.67 13.06 0.16
N ASN A 199 -13.78 12.32 0.82
CA ASN A 199 -13.08 12.78 2.02
C ASN A 199 -12.21 14.01 1.73
N ARG A 200 -11.45 14.02 0.64
CA ARG A 200 -10.63 15.18 0.26
C ARG A 200 -11.50 16.40 -0.09
N LEU A 201 -12.62 16.21 -0.79
CA LEU A 201 -13.56 17.29 -1.08
C LEU A 201 -14.23 17.83 0.19
N ALA A 202 -14.58 16.97 1.15
CA ALA A 202 -15.12 17.38 2.44
C ALA A 202 -14.11 18.19 3.26
N GLY A 203 -12.84 17.78 3.28
CA GLY A 203 -11.76 18.54 3.91
C GLY A 203 -11.55 19.91 3.27
N HIS A 204 -11.57 19.97 1.93
CA HIS A 204 -11.53 21.22 1.19
C HIS A 204 -12.70 22.15 1.54
N ALA A 205 -13.93 21.63 1.54
CA ALA A 205 -15.13 22.37 1.90
C ALA A 205 -15.08 22.90 3.34
N SER A 206 -14.59 22.09 4.29
CA SER A 206 -14.43 22.48 5.69
C SER A 206 -13.46 23.64 5.86
N ALA A 207 -12.33 23.65 5.14
CA ALA A 207 -11.38 24.74 5.23
C ALA A 207 -11.88 26.04 4.59
N LEU A 208 -12.70 25.95 3.54
CA LEU A 208 -13.35 27.12 2.94
C LEU A 208 -14.44 27.70 3.86
N SER A 209 -15.24 26.86 4.50
CA SER A 209 -16.31 27.31 5.40
C SER A 209 -15.78 28.07 6.63
N GLU A 210 -14.60 27.69 7.13
CA GLU A 210 -13.90 28.38 8.22
C GLU A 210 -13.57 29.85 7.93
N VAL A 211 -13.46 30.22 6.65
CA VAL A 211 -13.25 31.60 6.20
C VAL A 211 -14.49 32.19 5.51
N GLY A 212 -15.66 31.56 5.70
CA GLY A 212 -16.94 32.05 5.19
C GLY A 212 -17.18 31.83 3.69
N ILE A 213 -16.49 30.86 3.07
CA ILE A 213 -16.60 30.57 1.64
C ILE A 213 -17.36 29.25 1.43
N LEU A 214 -18.35 29.27 0.53
CA LEU A 214 -19.03 28.06 0.06
C LEU A 214 -18.27 27.47 -1.14
N VAL A 215 -18.29 26.14 -1.25
CA VAL A 215 -17.76 25.46 -2.44
C VAL A 215 -18.57 25.87 -3.67
N ASP A 216 -17.89 26.45 -4.66
CA ASP A 216 -18.47 26.75 -5.97
C ASP A 216 -18.35 25.50 -6.86
N PRO A 217 -19.47 24.87 -7.28
CA PRO A 217 -19.43 23.70 -8.17
C PRO A 217 -18.69 23.98 -9.49
N ALA A 218 -18.65 25.23 -9.95
CA ALA A 218 -17.90 25.61 -11.15
C ALA A 218 -16.38 25.51 -10.97
N LEU A 219 -15.88 25.47 -9.72
CA LEU A 219 -14.48 25.31 -9.36
C LEU A 219 -14.10 23.85 -9.05
N VAL A 220 -15.03 22.91 -9.15
CA VAL A 220 -14.78 21.48 -8.93
C VAL A 220 -14.71 20.76 -10.27
N ARG A 221 -13.63 20.03 -10.52
CA ARG A 221 -13.52 19.08 -11.63
C ARG A 221 -13.15 17.71 -11.08
N HIS A 222 -13.73 16.67 -11.66
CA HIS A 222 -13.38 15.29 -11.32
C HIS A 222 -12.71 14.64 -12.53
N VAL A 223 -11.71 13.80 -12.27
CA VAL A 223 -11.07 12.96 -13.28
C VAL A 223 -11.48 11.51 -13.10
N GLU A 224 -11.60 10.76 -14.20
CA GLU A 224 -11.95 9.33 -14.16
C GLU A 224 -10.78 8.46 -13.70
N GLU A 225 -9.55 8.93 -13.90
CA GLU A 225 -8.34 8.35 -13.33
C GLU A 225 -7.37 9.46 -12.89
N PRO A 226 -6.71 9.33 -11.72
CA PRO A 226 -5.81 10.35 -11.20
C PRO A 226 -4.43 10.34 -11.90
N THR A 227 -4.43 10.68 -13.19
CA THR A 227 -3.24 10.76 -14.04
C THR A 227 -2.82 12.20 -14.29
N ALA A 228 -1.57 12.42 -14.69
CA ALA A 228 -1.08 13.75 -15.04
C ALA A 228 -1.81 14.36 -16.24
N GLU A 229 -2.16 13.55 -17.24
CA GLU A 229 -2.89 14.03 -18.43
C GLU A 229 -4.32 14.46 -18.08
N MET A 230 -5.04 13.70 -17.26
CA MET A 230 -6.38 14.11 -16.84
C MET A 230 -6.35 15.31 -15.87
N GLY A 231 -5.35 15.36 -14.99
CA GLY A 231 -5.10 16.54 -14.15
C GLY A 231 -4.83 17.80 -14.97
N TYR A 232 -4.05 17.68 -16.05
CA TYR A 232 -3.82 18.76 -17.00
C TYR A 232 -5.13 19.28 -17.62
N ARG A 233 -5.99 18.40 -18.14
CA ARG A 233 -7.28 18.81 -18.74
C ARG A 233 -8.22 19.47 -17.73
N ALA A 234 -8.31 18.90 -16.52
CA ALA A 234 -9.13 19.45 -15.45
C ALA A 234 -8.64 20.84 -15.01
N ALA A 235 -7.34 21.00 -14.82
CA ALA A 235 -6.74 22.28 -14.47
C ALA A 235 -6.88 23.32 -15.59
N LEU A 236 -6.69 22.92 -16.86
CA LEU A 236 -6.89 23.80 -18.00
C LEU A 236 -8.32 24.37 -18.02
N SER A 237 -9.33 23.50 -17.86
CA SER A 237 -10.74 23.92 -17.78
C SER A 237 -11.01 24.89 -16.62
N LEU A 238 -10.38 24.69 -15.46
CA LEU A 238 -10.50 25.61 -14.33
C LEU A 238 -9.87 26.98 -14.63
N LEU A 239 -8.68 26.98 -15.23
CA LEU A 239 -7.93 28.19 -15.60
C LEU A 239 -8.56 28.94 -16.80
N GLU A 240 -9.43 28.29 -17.58
CA GLU A 240 -10.24 28.92 -18.66
C GLU A 240 -11.48 29.62 -18.13
N GLY A 241 -11.91 29.29 -16.90
CA GLY A 241 -13.04 29.96 -16.26
C GLY A 241 -12.77 31.45 -16.03
N VAL A 242 -13.83 32.26 -16.09
CA VAL A 242 -13.78 33.70 -15.80
C VAL A 242 -14.73 34.01 -14.63
N PRO A 243 -14.23 34.52 -13.49
CA PRO A 243 -12.81 34.68 -13.15
C PRO A 243 -12.13 33.32 -12.91
N ALA A 244 -10.84 33.24 -13.24
CA ALA A 244 -10.03 32.05 -13.00
C ALA A 244 -9.73 31.89 -11.49
N PRO A 245 -9.51 30.65 -10.99
CA PRO A 245 -9.05 30.46 -9.62
C PRO A 245 -7.60 30.95 -9.46
N THR A 246 -7.26 31.39 -8.25
CA THR A 246 -5.90 31.83 -7.88
C THR A 246 -5.07 30.70 -7.24
N ALA A 247 -5.71 29.58 -6.93
CA ALA A 247 -5.03 28.37 -6.47
C ALA A 247 -5.77 27.11 -6.95
N ILE A 248 -5.06 26.00 -7.09
CA ILE A 248 -5.61 24.68 -7.41
C ILE A 248 -5.16 23.66 -6.35
N VAL A 249 -6.14 23.00 -5.73
CA VAL A 249 -5.94 21.78 -4.93
C VAL A 249 -6.12 20.59 -5.85
N ALA A 250 -5.03 19.92 -6.20
CA ALA A 250 -5.08 18.73 -7.04
C ALA A 250 -5.28 17.47 -6.20
N PHE A 251 -5.87 16.43 -6.80
CA PHE A 251 -6.20 15.19 -6.13
C PHE A 251 -4.94 14.56 -5.54
N ASN A 252 -3.89 14.44 -6.34
CA ASN A 252 -2.56 13.94 -5.96
C ASN A 252 -1.45 14.62 -6.77
N ASP A 253 -0.19 14.29 -6.46
CA ASP A 253 0.99 14.88 -7.09
C ASP A 253 1.04 14.66 -8.62
N LYS A 254 0.52 13.53 -9.13
CA LYS A 254 0.38 13.31 -10.59
C LYS A 254 -0.55 14.33 -11.22
N THR A 255 -1.76 14.48 -10.67
CA THR A 255 -2.73 15.46 -11.18
C THR A 255 -2.23 16.90 -10.99
N ALA A 256 -1.45 17.16 -9.93
CA ALA A 256 -0.79 18.44 -9.70
C ALA A 256 0.29 18.73 -10.75
N ALA A 257 1.11 17.75 -11.13
CA ALA A 257 2.06 17.89 -12.22
C ALA A 257 1.37 18.23 -13.56
N GLY A 258 0.18 17.64 -13.78
CA GLY A 258 -0.73 18.05 -14.85
C GLY A 258 -1.17 19.51 -14.77
N ALA A 259 -1.56 19.97 -13.58
CA ALA A 259 -1.93 21.36 -13.33
C ALA A 259 -0.78 22.35 -13.55
N LEU A 260 0.44 22.00 -13.14
CA LEU A 260 1.65 22.78 -13.43
C LEU A 260 1.87 22.93 -14.95
N ARG A 261 1.69 21.83 -15.70
CA ARG A 261 1.75 21.87 -17.16
C ARG A 261 0.68 22.80 -17.75
N ALA A 262 -0.56 22.73 -17.26
CA ALA A 262 -1.66 23.57 -17.74
C ALA A 262 -1.39 25.06 -17.48
N ALA A 263 -0.91 25.41 -16.28
CA ALA A 263 -0.53 26.78 -15.95
C ALA A 263 0.56 27.31 -16.89
N ARG A 264 1.62 26.51 -17.11
CA ARG A 264 2.71 26.85 -18.02
C ARG A 264 2.22 27.11 -19.45
N GLU A 265 1.38 26.24 -19.99
CA GLU A 265 0.84 26.39 -21.36
C GLU A 265 -0.08 27.61 -21.51
N ARG A 266 -0.66 28.09 -20.40
CA ARG A 266 -1.43 29.34 -20.35
C ARG A 266 -0.58 30.57 -19.99
N ASN A 267 0.76 30.43 -19.99
CA ASN A 267 1.73 31.47 -19.59
C ASN A 267 1.51 32.01 -18.16
N LEU A 268 0.94 31.20 -17.27
CA LEU A 268 0.80 31.52 -15.85
C LEU A 268 1.99 30.97 -15.08
N ARG A 269 2.61 31.81 -14.23
CA ARG A 269 3.69 31.40 -13.35
C ARG A 269 3.12 30.77 -12.09
N VAL A 270 3.67 29.62 -11.70
CA VAL A 270 3.43 29.02 -10.40
C VAL A 270 4.66 29.35 -9.52
N PRO A 271 4.47 29.93 -8.32
CA PRO A 271 3.19 30.19 -7.65
C PRO A 271 2.59 31.59 -7.87
N GLN A 272 3.25 32.50 -8.60
CA GLN A 272 2.94 33.94 -8.54
C GLN A 272 1.61 34.34 -9.17
N ASP A 273 1.16 33.62 -10.20
CA ASP A 273 -0.12 33.87 -10.89
C ASP A 273 -1.19 32.84 -10.46
N VAL A 274 -0.78 31.60 -10.15
CA VAL A 274 -1.62 30.56 -9.56
C VAL A 274 -0.80 29.64 -8.64
N SER A 275 -1.30 29.41 -7.42
CA SER A 275 -0.74 28.40 -6.50
C SER A 275 -1.22 26.99 -6.89
N VAL A 276 -0.39 25.96 -6.78
CA VAL A 276 -0.78 24.57 -7.05
C VAL A 276 -0.34 23.68 -5.90
N THR A 277 -1.23 22.84 -5.38
CA THR A 277 -0.89 21.87 -4.33
C THR A 277 -1.21 20.45 -4.78
N GLY A 278 -0.41 19.48 -4.33
CA GLY A 278 -0.64 18.06 -4.55
C GLY A 278 -1.13 17.33 -3.30
N PHE A 279 -1.02 16.00 -3.37
CA PHE A 279 -1.25 15.05 -2.29
C PHE A 279 -0.37 13.84 -2.61
N ASP A 280 0.25 13.22 -1.61
CA ASP A 280 1.08 11.98 -1.61
C ASP A 280 2.49 12.24 -1.06
N ASP A 281 3.11 13.37 -1.43
CA ASP A 281 4.53 13.65 -1.21
C ASP A 281 5.49 12.69 -1.91
N SER A 282 5.12 12.34 -3.15
CA SER A 282 5.87 11.47 -4.04
C SER A 282 7.17 12.09 -4.53
N GLU A 283 8.10 11.24 -5.00
CA GLU A 283 9.31 11.68 -5.69
C GLU A 283 9.00 12.58 -6.90
N LEU A 284 7.88 12.33 -7.60
CA LEU A 284 7.43 13.17 -8.70
C LEU A 284 7.24 14.63 -8.24
N GLY A 285 6.55 14.85 -7.12
CA GLY A 285 6.30 16.20 -6.59
C GLY A 285 7.54 16.93 -6.09
N GLN A 286 8.60 16.19 -5.75
CA GLN A 286 9.91 16.75 -5.40
C GLN A 286 10.73 17.13 -6.65
N CYS A 287 10.45 16.50 -7.79
CA CYS A 287 11.16 16.72 -9.05
C CYS A 287 10.45 17.72 -9.99
N THR A 288 9.29 18.28 -9.60
CA THR A 288 8.64 19.35 -10.37
C THR A 288 9.35 20.69 -10.16
N LEU A 289 9.13 21.62 -11.09
CA LEU A 289 9.56 23.01 -10.97
C LEU A 289 8.34 23.94 -11.14
N PRO A 290 7.87 24.61 -10.07
CA PRO A 290 8.36 24.57 -8.68
C PRO A 290 8.12 23.20 -7.99
N MET A 291 8.83 22.93 -6.89
CA MET A 291 8.56 21.75 -6.05
C MET A 291 7.17 21.87 -5.39
N LEU A 292 6.40 20.78 -5.36
CA LEU A 292 5.02 20.80 -4.91
C LEU A 292 4.89 20.88 -3.38
N THR A 293 4.18 21.91 -2.91
CA THR A 293 3.48 21.89 -1.61
C THR A 293 2.39 20.81 -1.66
N THR A 294 2.36 19.91 -0.69
CA THR A 294 1.54 18.69 -0.75
C THR A 294 1.20 18.17 0.65
N ALA A 295 0.26 17.24 0.78
CA ALA A 295 0.03 16.48 2.02
C ALA A 295 0.67 15.10 1.90
N ARG A 296 1.57 14.75 2.83
CA ARG A 296 2.31 13.48 2.83
C ARG A 296 1.44 12.35 3.32
N GLN A 297 1.29 11.30 2.53
CA GLN A 297 0.67 10.06 2.98
C GLN A 297 1.73 9.13 3.59
N PRO A 298 1.46 8.49 4.74
CA PRO A 298 2.38 7.55 5.36
C PRO A 298 2.24 6.16 4.72
N LEU A 299 2.57 6.06 3.43
CA LEU A 299 2.24 4.91 2.58
C LEU A 299 2.86 3.60 3.07
N GLU A 300 4.10 3.63 3.57
CA GLU A 300 4.74 2.44 4.13
C GLU A 300 4.09 2.04 5.46
N GLU A 301 3.78 3.00 6.32
CA GLU A 301 3.12 2.73 7.59
C GLU A 301 1.71 2.18 7.37
N MET A 302 1.00 2.59 6.31
CA MET A 302 -0.29 2.02 5.93
C MET A 302 -0.15 0.51 5.67
N GLY A 303 0.85 0.10 4.90
CA GLY A 303 1.11 -1.32 4.63
C GLY A 303 1.52 -2.10 5.87
N ARG A 304 2.42 -1.54 6.70
CA ARG A 304 2.83 -2.16 7.99
C ARG A 304 1.65 -2.32 8.94
N MET A 305 0.80 -1.30 9.07
CA MET A 305 -0.40 -1.33 9.92
C MET A 305 -1.41 -2.37 9.41
N ALA A 306 -1.61 -2.46 8.09
CA ALA A 306 -2.52 -3.44 7.52
C ALA A 306 -2.09 -4.88 7.85
N VAL A 307 -0.79 -5.17 7.77
CA VAL A 307 -0.25 -6.48 8.18
C VAL A 307 -0.44 -6.70 9.69
N SER A 308 -0.19 -5.69 10.51
CA SER A 308 -0.40 -5.79 11.97
C SER A 308 -1.86 -6.14 12.32
N LEU A 309 -2.83 -5.49 11.67
CA LEU A 309 -4.25 -5.81 11.85
C LEU A 309 -4.57 -7.22 11.35
N LEU A 310 -4.06 -7.60 10.18
CA LEU A 310 -4.29 -8.93 9.62
C LEU A 310 -3.74 -10.04 10.54
N MET A 311 -2.56 -9.85 11.13
CA MET A 311 -2.00 -10.83 12.06
C MET A 311 -2.87 -11.01 13.31
N ARG A 312 -3.50 -9.94 13.80
CA ARG A 312 -4.48 -10.04 14.91
C ARG A 312 -5.72 -10.82 14.50
N LEU A 313 -6.27 -10.56 13.30
CA LEU A 313 -7.41 -11.31 12.76
C LEU A 313 -7.07 -12.81 12.61
N LEU A 314 -5.89 -13.13 12.09
CA LEU A 314 -5.42 -14.51 11.94
C LEU A 314 -5.22 -15.23 13.28
N ALA A 315 -4.91 -14.50 14.35
CA ALA A 315 -4.81 -15.04 15.70
C ALA A 315 -6.19 -15.20 16.38
N GLY A 316 -7.29 -14.81 15.73
CA GLY A 316 -8.63 -14.83 16.30
C GLY A 316 -8.88 -13.75 17.36
N HIS A 317 -8.07 -12.69 17.37
CA HIS A 317 -8.27 -11.58 18.30
C HIS A 317 -9.40 -10.67 17.84
N ALA A 318 -10.23 -10.24 18.80
CA ALA A 318 -11.15 -9.12 18.59
C ALA A 318 -10.34 -7.84 18.33
N ILE A 319 -10.83 -7.01 17.41
CA ILE A 319 -10.23 -5.72 17.08
C ILE A 319 -11.26 -4.64 17.42
N ASP A 320 -10.95 -3.83 18.43
CA ASP A 320 -11.83 -2.75 18.89
C ASP A 320 -11.82 -1.53 17.95
N THR A 321 -10.80 -1.42 17.08
CA THR A 321 -10.65 -0.34 16.10
C THR A 321 -10.41 -0.94 14.74
N LEU A 322 -11.49 -1.13 13.99
CA LEU A 322 -11.43 -1.75 12.68
C LEU A 322 -11.03 -0.75 11.60
N HIS A 323 -11.34 0.53 11.74
CA HIS A 323 -10.96 1.56 10.75
C HIS A 323 -9.87 2.47 11.34
N VAL A 324 -8.65 2.35 10.80
CA VAL A 324 -7.48 3.12 11.25
C VAL A 324 -7.16 4.21 10.23
N GLU A 325 -7.17 5.47 10.64
CA GLU A 325 -6.68 6.60 9.83
C GLU A 325 -5.31 7.08 10.32
N LEU A 326 -4.34 7.13 9.42
CA LEU A 326 -2.99 7.60 9.71
C LEU A 326 -2.82 9.08 9.35
N ALA A 327 -2.07 9.82 10.18
CA ALA A 327 -1.92 11.26 10.03
C ALA A 327 -1.29 11.66 8.69
N THR A 328 -1.86 12.68 8.05
CA THR A 328 -1.40 13.22 6.76
C THR A 328 -0.90 14.66 6.93
N PRO A 329 0.40 14.86 7.25
CA PRO A 329 0.94 16.20 7.48
C PRO A 329 1.10 17.01 6.19
N LEU A 330 0.99 18.33 6.30
CA LEU A 330 1.27 19.28 5.23
C LEU A 330 2.79 19.46 5.07
N VAL A 331 3.28 19.41 3.84
CA VAL A 331 4.66 19.64 3.45
C VAL A 331 4.71 20.88 2.57
N LEU A 332 5.28 21.97 3.09
CA LEU A 332 5.39 23.26 2.40
C LEU A 332 6.62 23.29 1.50
N ARG A 333 6.45 23.76 0.26
CA ARG A 333 7.51 23.97 -0.74
C ARG A 333 7.22 25.22 -1.58
N ASP A 334 7.66 25.23 -2.84
CA ASP A 334 7.77 26.41 -3.69
C ASP A 334 6.51 26.70 -4.52
N SER A 335 5.53 25.78 -4.56
CA SER A 335 4.38 25.87 -5.47
C SER A 335 3.18 26.67 -4.93
N THR A 336 3.34 27.36 -3.80
CA THR A 336 2.29 28.23 -3.21
C THR A 336 2.84 29.59 -2.78
N ALA A 337 2.08 30.66 -2.97
CA ALA A 337 2.43 32.02 -2.56
C ALA A 337 1.17 32.82 -2.16
N PRO A 338 1.30 33.99 -1.51
CA PRO A 338 0.15 34.86 -1.21
C PRO A 338 -0.71 35.16 -2.44
N ALA A 339 -2.03 35.25 -2.24
CA ALA A 339 -2.97 35.58 -3.30
C ALA A 339 -2.73 36.99 -3.86
N ARG A 340 -3.03 37.16 -5.15
CA ARG A 340 -3.12 38.46 -5.81
C ARG A 340 -4.52 39.04 -5.74
#